data_AF-A0AAW8FX60-F1
#
_entry.id   AF-A0AAW8FX60-F1
#
_cell.length_a   1.000
_cell.length_b   1.000
_cell.length_c   1.000
_cell.angle_alpha   90.00
_cell.angle_beta   90.00
_cell.angle_gamma   90.00
#
_symmetry.space_group_name_H-M   'P 1'
#
loop_
_entity.id
_entity.type
_entity.pdbx_description
1 polymer ?
#
loop_
_entity_poly.entity_id
_entity_poly.type
_entity_poly.pdbx_seq_one_letter_code
_entity_poly.pdbx_strand_id
1 'polypeptide(L)'
;MTWVKDMVGDKPGPNGASAVVRLIRELIQTDPQLLYTLRHAGVQPGAVVSVTSSPAGAMVSSGGEAAELPAHAAAHVFVAKR
;
A
#
# COMPACT_ATOMS: atom_id res chain seq x y z
N MET A 1 12.42 -6.80 -3.44
CA MET A 1 11.10 -6.94 -2.80
C MET A 1 11.15 -6.12 -1.53
N THR A 2 10.15 -5.27 -1.31
CA THR A 2 10.31 -4.06 -0.48
C THR A 2 8.98 -3.69 0.20
N TRP A 3 9.00 -3.01 1.34
CA TRP A 3 7.76 -2.55 1.99
C TRP A 3 7.19 -1.31 1.31
N VAL A 4 5.88 -1.10 1.39
CA VAL A 4 5.23 0.12 0.85
C VAL A 4 5.86 1.38 1.45
N LYS A 5 6.15 1.39 2.76
CA LYS A 5 6.83 2.53 3.41
C LYS A 5 8.19 2.90 2.78
N ASP A 6 8.92 1.92 2.26
CA ASP A 6 10.25 2.13 1.70
C ASP A 6 10.15 2.65 0.25
N MET A 7 9.05 2.34 -0.46
CA MET A 7 8.78 2.92 -1.80
C MET A 7 8.39 4.39 -1.73
N VAL A 8 7.85 4.85 -0.60
CA VAL A 8 7.54 6.28 -0.37
C VAL A 8 8.82 7.10 -0.18
N GLY A 9 9.85 6.53 0.45
CA GLY A 9 11.15 7.17 0.61
C GLY A 9 11.93 7.32 -0.69
N ASP A 10 11.72 6.42 -1.65
CA ASP A 10 12.28 6.45 -3.01
C ASP A 10 11.35 7.28 -3.90
N LYS A 11 11.36 8.62 -3.73
CA LYS A 11 10.50 9.62 -4.41
C LYS A 11 9.80 9.07 -5.66
N PRO A 12 8.55 8.56 -5.53
CA PRO A 12 7.83 8.12 -6.70
C PRO A 12 7.60 9.33 -7.62
N GLY A 13 7.84 9.17 -8.92
CA GLY A 13 7.52 10.20 -9.91
C GLY A 13 6.03 10.59 -9.86
N PRO A 14 5.59 11.60 -10.63
CA PRO A 14 4.22 12.14 -10.55
C PRO A 14 3.09 11.11 -10.76
N ASN A 15 3.41 9.94 -11.31
CA ASN A 15 2.48 8.83 -11.55
C ASN A 15 2.50 7.72 -10.48
N GLY A 16 3.30 7.85 -9.42
CA GLY A 16 3.50 6.79 -8.45
C GLY A 16 4.46 5.69 -8.90
N ALA A 17 4.80 4.78 -7.99
CA ALA A 17 5.49 3.53 -8.30
C ALA A 17 4.47 2.40 -8.43
N SER A 18 4.48 1.67 -9.55
CA SER A 18 3.64 0.47 -9.71
C SER A 18 4.28 -0.72 -9.01
N ALA A 19 3.48 -1.43 -8.20
CA ALA A 19 3.96 -2.58 -7.46
C ALA A 19 2.88 -3.65 -7.31
N VAL A 20 3.32 -4.89 -7.15
CA VAL A 20 2.46 -6.05 -6.89
C VAL A 20 2.47 -6.34 -5.39
N VAL A 21 1.29 -6.36 -4.77
CA VAL A 21 1.13 -6.77 -3.37
C VAL A 21 1.43 -8.25 -3.25
N ARG A 22 2.35 -8.62 -2.36
CA ARG A 22 2.77 -10.02 -2.17
C ARG A 22 2.19 -10.62 -0.90
N LEU A 23 2.24 -9.86 0.19
CA LEU A 23 1.70 -10.27 1.47
C LEU A 23 1.34 -9.06 2.31
N ILE A 24 0.43 -9.28 3.25
CA ILE A 24 0.05 -8.35 4.29
C ILE A 24 0.34 -9.11 5.60
N ARG A 25 1.24 -8.59 6.45
CA ARG A 25 1.68 -9.35 7.63
C ARG A 25 0.56 -9.50 8.66
N GLU A 26 0.55 -10.64 9.33
CA GLU A 26 -0.42 -11.11 10.34
C GLU A 26 -0.72 -10.11 11.48
N LEU A 27 0.21 -9.20 11.78
CA LEU A 27 0.11 -8.24 12.89
C LEU A 27 -0.98 -7.17 12.73
N ILE A 28 -1.60 -7.03 11.56
CA ILE A 28 -2.76 -6.16 11.36
C ILE A 28 -4.10 -6.89 11.53
N GLN A 29 -4.10 -8.22 11.74
CA GLN A 29 -5.33 -9.01 11.79
C GLN A 29 -6.22 -8.68 13.00
N THR A 30 -5.73 -7.89 13.96
CA THR A 30 -6.50 -7.38 15.09
C THR A 30 -7.19 -6.04 14.83
N ASP A 31 -6.92 -5.36 13.70
CA ASP A 31 -7.56 -4.09 13.33
C ASP A 31 -8.51 -4.27 12.13
N PRO A 32 -9.82 -4.53 12.38
CA PRO A 32 -10.79 -4.76 11.33
C PRO A 32 -11.09 -3.51 10.49
N GLN A 33 -10.89 -2.30 11.03
CA GLN A 33 -11.07 -1.06 10.27
C GLN A 33 -9.95 -0.92 9.24
N LEU A 34 -8.71 -1.20 9.64
CA LEU A 34 -7.59 -1.16 8.72
C LEU A 34 -7.71 -2.22 7.61
N LEU A 35 -8.11 -3.44 7.95
CA LEU A 35 -8.37 -4.49 6.97
C LEU A 35 -9.48 -4.11 5.98
N TYR A 36 -10.56 -3.47 6.47
CA TYR A 36 -11.63 -2.98 5.62
C TYR A 36 -11.12 -1.94 4.62
N THR A 37 -10.36 -0.95 5.10
CA THR A 37 -9.76 0.09 4.26
C THR A 37 -8.84 -0.51 3.20
N LEU A 38 -7.98 -1.47 3.56
CA LEU A 38 -7.08 -2.14 2.60
C LEU A 38 -7.86 -2.92 1.53
N ARG A 39 -8.88 -3.69 1.92
CA ARG A 39 -9.73 -4.41 0.95
C ARG A 39 -10.48 -3.45 0.04
N HIS A 40 -11.06 -2.39 0.59
CA HIS A 40 -11.81 -1.40 -0.19
C HIS A 40 -10.90 -0.67 -1.19
N ALA A 41 -9.64 -0.42 -0.81
CA ALA A 41 -8.62 0.16 -1.67
C ALA A 41 -8.06 -0.81 -2.73
N GLY A 42 -8.51 -2.07 -2.76
CA GLY A 42 -7.98 -3.09 -3.65
C GLY A 42 -6.56 -3.57 -3.28
N VAL A 43 -6.09 -3.27 -2.06
CA VAL A 43 -4.79 -3.70 -1.54
C VAL A 43 -4.92 -5.12 -1.00
N GLN A 44 -4.82 -6.08 -1.90
CA GLN A 44 -4.91 -7.52 -1.61
C GLN A 44 -3.73 -8.26 -2.26
N PRO A 45 -3.26 -9.39 -1.69
CA PRO A 45 -2.20 -10.18 -2.30
C PRO A 45 -2.51 -10.51 -3.78
N GLY A 46 -1.54 -10.31 -4.65
CA GLY A 46 -1.67 -10.46 -6.11
C GLY A 46 -2.16 -9.21 -6.84
N ALA A 47 -2.73 -8.23 -6.15
CA ALA A 47 -3.17 -6.98 -6.79
C ALA A 47 -1.98 -6.14 -7.23
N VAL A 48 -2.19 -5.41 -8.32
CA VAL A 48 -1.26 -4.40 -8.81
C VAL A 48 -1.80 -3.05 -8.38
N VAL A 49 -0.95 -2.30 -7.67
CA VAL A 49 -1.31 -1.01 -7.11
C VAL A 49 -0.29 0.04 -7.54
N SER A 50 -0.74 1.29 -7.62
CA SER A 50 0.13 2.45 -7.71
C SER A 50 0.31 3.05 -6.33
N VAL A 51 1.55 3.34 -5.94
CA VAL A 51 1.89 3.90 -4.64
C VAL A 51 2.52 5.27 -4.82
N THR A 52 1.97 6.26 -4.12
CA THR A 52 2.53 7.62 -4.02
C THR A 52 2.74 8.01 -2.55
N SER A 53 3.63 8.98 -2.31
CA SER A 53 3.78 9.55 -0.98
C SER A 53 2.55 10.36 -0.60
N SER A 54 2.14 10.29 0.67
CA SER A 54 1.11 11.16 1.22
C SER A 54 1.54 11.72 2.59
N PRO A 55 0.91 12.81 3.09
CA PRO A 55 1.21 13.34 4.41
C PRO A 55 0.99 12.35 5.56
N ALA A 56 0.01 11.44 5.45
CA ALA A 56 -0.25 10.43 6.49
C ALA A 56 0.62 9.17 6.34
N GLY A 57 1.24 8.95 5.18
CA GLY A 57 2.10 7.81 4.92
C GLY A 57 2.22 7.49 3.43
N ALA A 58 1.28 6.70 2.91
CA ALA A 58 1.26 6.28 1.52
C ALA A 58 -0.15 6.39 0.94
N MET A 59 -0.29 6.95 -0.26
CA MET A 59 -1.51 6.85 -1.03
C MET A 59 -1.38 5.63 -1.95
N VAL A 60 -2.36 4.74 -1.91
CA VAL A 60 -2.40 3.53 -2.75
C VAL A 60 -3.64 3.56 -3.61
N SER A 61 -3.47 3.38 -4.92
CA SER A 61 -4.58 3.32 -5.86
C SER A 61 -4.57 2.06 -6.71
N SER A 62 -5.76 1.54 -6.99
CA SER A 62 -6.00 0.33 -7.77
C SER A 62 -7.36 0.41 -8.45
N GLY A 63 -7.41 0.21 -9.77
CA GLY A 63 -8.67 0.06 -10.50
C GLY A 63 -9.63 1.26 -10.40
N GLY A 64 -9.14 2.47 -10.15
CA GLY A 64 -9.95 3.68 -9.99
C GLY A 64 -10.27 4.05 -8.54
N GLU A 65 -10.05 3.14 -7.60
CA GLU A 65 -10.15 3.41 -6.16
C GLU A 65 -8.78 3.85 -5.61
N ALA A 66 -8.80 4.75 -4.64
CA ALA A 66 -7.61 5.20 -3.93
C ALA A 66 -7.88 5.30 -2.43
N ALA A 67 -6.92 4.88 -1.61
CA ALA A 67 -6.97 5.06 -0.18
C ALA A 67 -5.63 5.53 0.36
N GLU A 68 -5.72 6.41 1.36
CA GLU A 68 -4.58 6.82 2.13
C GLU A 68 -4.32 5.81 3.24
N LEU A 69 -3.11 5.25 3.25
CA LEU A 69 -2.61 4.36 4.28
C LEU A 69 -1.73 5.14 5.25
N PRO A 70 -2.06 5.12 6.56
CA PRO A 70 -1.18 5.67 7.56
C PRO A 70 0.15 4.90 7.60
N ALA A 71 1.22 5.57 8.03
CA ALA A 71 2.58 5.00 8.02
C ALA A 71 2.71 3.63 8.70
N HIS A 72 1.97 3.39 9.79
CA HIS A 72 1.97 2.10 10.48
C HIS A 72 1.39 0.99 9.58
N ALA A 73 0.29 1.24 8.88
CA ALA A 73 -0.30 0.30 7.93
C ALA A 73 0.63 0.04 6.74
N ALA A 74 1.22 1.10 6.17
CA ALA A 74 2.16 1.00 5.06
C ALA A 74 3.42 0.17 5.41
N ALA A 75 3.80 0.11 6.68
CA ALA A 75 4.90 -0.73 7.16
C ALA A 75 4.59 -2.24 7.16
N HIS A 76 3.32 -2.63 6.98
CA HIS A 76 2.86 -4.02 7.02
C HIS A 76 2.43 -4.59 5.66
N VAL A 77 2.45 -3.77 4.60
CA VAL A 77 2.16 -4.19 3.23
C VAL A 77 3.47 -4.41 2.48
N PHE A 78 3.71 -5.65 2.05
CA PHE A 78 4.91 -6.02 1.31
C PHE A 78 4.61 -6.11 -0.18
N VAL A 79 5.45 -5.46 -0.97
CA VAL A 79 5.25 -5.30 -2.41
C VAL A 79 6.51 -5.65 -3.19
N ALA A 80 6.33 -6.01 -4.45
CA ALA A 80 7.40 -6.12 -5.42
C ALA A 80 7.22 -5.04 -6.47
N LYS A 81 8.28 -4.28 -6.81
CA LYS A 81 8.25 -3.41 -8.00
C LYS A 81 7.79 -4.24 -9.20
N ARG A 82 6.87 -3.69 -9.98
CA ARG A 82 6.29 -4.35 -11.15
C ARG A 82 7.19 -4.19 -12.37
#